data_AF-A0A0C3N2G0-F1
#
_entry.id   AF-A0A0C3N2G0-F1
#
_cell.length_a   1.000
_cell.length_b   1.000
_cell.length_c   1.000
_cell.angle_alpha   90.00
_cell.angle_beta   90.00
_cell.angle_gamma   90.00
#
_symmetry.space_group_name_H-M   'P 1'
#
loop_
_entity.id
_entity.type
_entity.pdbx_description
1 polymer ?
#
loop_
_entity_poly.entity_id
_entity_poly.type
_entity_poly.pdbx_seq_one_letter_code
_entity_poly.pdbx_strand_id
1 'polypeptide(L)'
;MANQGEVPLEWVLECAVRFGILLQELESAQQAATGHDSLPVSYIRPVDVLHTRRPGRPHKQPNIAILQAAMSSGHHIPLSKLSHALGIHQHTLHYYMQKFGIDYQHTPISNSELDTLIQQFRASHPQSGLLSCPNALWHMDGHHKLVH
;
A
#
# COMPACT_ATOMS: atom_id res chain seq x y z
N MET A 1 5.88 67.20 3.37
CA MET A 1 6.55 66.29 4.33
C MET A 1 5.45 65.41 4.91
N ALA A 2 5.23 64.23 4.31
CA ALA A 2 4.15 63.34 4.70
C ALA A 2 4.67 62.35 5.74
N ASN A 3 3.99 62.25 6.88
CA ASN A 3 4.24 61.26 7.92
C ASN A 3 4.11 59.85 7.32
N GLN A 4 5.24 59.23 7.00
CA GLN A 4 5.34 57.81 6.73
C GLN A 4 5.70 57.13 8.05
N GLY A 5 4.80 56.32 8.61
CA GLY A 5 5.23 55.33 9.61
C GLY A 5 4.23 54.89 10.68
N GLU A 6 3.06 55.52 10.86
CA GLU A 6 2.14 55.08 11.89
C GLU A 6 1.12 54.07 11.34
N VAL A 7 1.27 52.81 11.76
CA VAL A 7 0.29 51.76 11.51
C VAL A 7 -1.01 52.14 12.23
N PRO A 8 -2.15 52.18 11.54
CA PRO A 8 -3.43 52.51 12.17
C PRO A 8 -3.72 51.59 13.36
N LEU A 9 -4.05 52.17 14.52
CA LEU A 9 -4.31 51.43 15.75
C LEU A 9 -5.46 50.40 15.56
N GLU A 10 -6.45 50.75 14.76
CA GLU A 10 -7.56 49.87 14.37
C GLU A 10 -7.08 48.58 13.71
N TRP A 11 -6.06 48.67 12.86
CA TRP A 11 -5.48 47.52 12.16
C TRP A 11 -4.73 46.61 13.13
N VAL A 12 -3.96 47.20 14.05
CA VAL A 12 -3.25 46.45 15.09
C VAL A 12 -4.23 45.72 15.99
N LEU A 13 -5.32 46.36 16.38
CA LEU A 13 -6.36 45.76 17.21
C LEU A 13 -7.09 44.63 16.47
N GLU A 14 -7.42 44.80 15.19
CA GLU A 14 -8.06 43.75 14.39
C GLU A 14 -7.14 42.53 14.22
N CYS A 15 -5.84 42.76 13.95
CA CYS A 15 -4.85 41.70 13.90
C CYS A 15 -4.75 40.96 15.23
N ALA A 16 -4.68 41.68 16.35
CA ALA A 16 -4.60 41.06 17.69
C ALA A 16 -5.81 40.17 17.98
N VAL A 17 -7.02 40.59 17.62
CA VAL A 17 -8.24 39.79 17.77
C VAL A 17 -8.18 38.51 16.92
N ARG A 18 -7.80 38.62 15.63
CA ARG A 18 -7.71 37.46 14.73
C ARG A 18 -6.65 36.46 15.18
N PHE A 19 -5.49 36.94 15.64
CA PHE A 19 -4.44 36.09 16.20
C PHE A 19 -4.86 35.44 17.53
N GLY A 20 -5.62 36.15 18.37
CA GLY A 20 -6.17 35.59 19.61
C GLY A 20 -7.13 34.42 19.33
N ILE A 21 -8.04 34.57 18.36
CA ILE A 21 -8.94 33.49 17.93
C ILE A 21 -8.14 32.30 17.40
N LEU A 22 -7.15 32.55 16.53
CA LEU A 22 -6.33 31.49 15.96
C LEU A 22 -5.53 30.74 17.03
N LEU A 23 -4.97 31.44 18.01
CA LEU A 23 -4.28 30.82 19.15
C LEU A 23 -5.23 29.93 19.96
N GLN A 24 -6.46 30.39 20.22
CA GLN A 24 -7.46 29.61 20.94
C GLN A 24 -7.90 28.36 20.16
N GLU A 25 -8.08 28.48 18.84
CA GLU A 25 -8.37 27.33 17.96
C GLU A 25 -7.22 26.33 17.94
N LEU A 26 -5.97 26.82 17.87
CA LEU A 26 -4.79 25.97 17.85
C LEU A 26 -4.56 25.27 19.19
N GLU A 27 -4.80 25.95 20.31
CA GLU A 27 -4.75 25.35 21.65
C GLU A 27 -5.84 24.27 21.81
N SER A 28 -7.06 24.54 21.33
CA SER A 28 -8.15 23.56 21.34
C SER A 28 -7.82 22.33 20.49
N ALA A 29 -7.24 22.54 19.31
CA ALA A 29 -6.78 21.47 18.42
C ALA A 29 -5.62 20.67 19.03
N GLN A 30 -4.68 21.34 19.70
CA GLN A 30 -3.59 20.69 20.42
C GLN A 30 -4.12 19.84 21.57
N GLN A 31 -5.03 20.36 22.40
CA GLN A 31 -5.63 19.60 23.50
C GLN A 31 -6.39 18.37 22.99
N ALA A 32 -7.10 18.49 21.88
CA ALA A 32 -7.75 17.36 21.20
C ALA A 32 -6.72 16.34 20.67
N ALA A 33 -5.57 16.78 20.16
CA ALA A 33 -4.51 15.92 19.65
C ALA A 33 -3.65 15.27 20.76
N THR A 34 -3.51 15.92 21.93
CA THR A 34 -2.63 15.49 23.03
C THR A 34 -3.05 14.13 23.63
N GLY A 35 -4.29 13.68 23.37
CA GLY A 35 -4.76 12.32 23.74
C GLY A 35 -4.46 11.23 22.71
N HIS A 36 -4.02 11.57 21.49
CA HIS A 36 -3.88 10.64 20.38
C HIS A 36 -2.43 10.22 20.08
N ASP A 37 -1.44 11.03 20.42
CA ASP A 37 -0.04 10.78 20.02
C ASP A 37 0.70 9.73 20.87
N SER A 38 0.12 9.29 22.00
CA SER A 38 0.73 8.30 22.90
C SER A 38 0.00 6.97 22.95
N LEU A 39 -0.79 6.62 21.93
CA LEU A 39 -1.23 5.23 21.80
C LEU A 39 0.03 4.38 21.60
N PRO A 40 0.27 3.35 22.44
CA PRO A 40 1.41 2.47 22.24
C PRO A 40 1.28 1.85 20.86
N VAL A 41 2.15 2.26 19.94
CA VAL A 41 2.21 1.68 18.60
C VAL A 41 2.52 0.22 18.78
N SER A 42 1.50 -0.62 18.69
CA SER A 42 1.65 -2.07 18.78
C SER A 42 2.36 -2.51 17.50
N TYR A 43 3.69 -2.67 17.59
CA TYR A 43 4.48 -3.24 16.52
C TYR A 43 4.05 -4.69 16.31
N ILE A 44 3.20 -4.91 15.31
CA ILE A 44 2.82 -6.27 14.93
C ILE A 44 4.06 -6.92 14.36
N ARG A 45 4.56 -7.97 15.02
CA ARG A 45 5.66 -8.79 14.51
C ARG A 45 5.12 -9.69 13.40
N PRO A 46 5.58 -9.52 12.14
CA PRO A 46 5.02 -10.31 11.04
C PRO A 46 5.45 -11.77 11.06
N VAL A 47 6.60 -12.04 11.69
CA VAL A 47 7.18 -13.37 11.80
C VAL A 47 7.73 -13.56 13.21
N ASP A 48 7.29 -14.62 13.85
CA ASP A 48 7.82 -15.08 15.12
C ASP A 48 8.92 -16.11 14.89
N VAL A 49 9.99 -16.00 15.68
CA VAL A 49 11.12 -16.92 15.63
C VAL A 49 11.00 -17.92 16.78
N LEU A 50 10.63 -19.15 16.46
CA LEU A 50 10.46 -20.22 17.42
C LEU A 50 11.78 -20.97 17.65
N HIS A 51 12.18 -21.05 18.92
CA HIS A 51 13.35 -21.78 19.36
C HIS A 51 12.92 -23.15 19.89
N THR A 52 13.28 -24.21 19.17
CA THR A 52 12.90 -25.61 19.50
C THR A 52 13.82 -26.26 20.54
N ARG A 53 14.82 -25.51 21.07
CA ARG A 53 15.91 -25.99 21.94
C ARG A 53 16.76 -27.13 21.34
N ARG A 54 16.57 -27.46 20.06
CA ARG A 54 17.41 -28.38 19.31
C ARG A 54 18.49 -27.61 18.55
N PRO A 55 19.69 -28.17 18.37
CA PRO A 55 20.72 -27.55 17.55
C PRO A 55 20.19 -27.36 16.11
N GLY A 56 20.39 -26.18 15.55
CA GLY A 56 19.93 -25.84 14.19
C GLY A 56 19.43 -24.40 14.06
N ARG A 57 19.01 -24.05 12.84
CA ARG A 57 18.43 -22.74 12.53
C ARG A 57 17.05 -22.60 13.19
N PRO A 58 16.77 -21.50 13.91
CA PRO A 58 15.45 -21.26 14.48
C PRO A 58 14.35 -21.26 13.43
N HIS A 59 13.16 -21.73 13.80
CA HIS A 59 12.04 -21.85 12.89
C HIS A 59 11.31 -20.50 12.78
N LYS A 60 10.98 -20.10 11.55
CA LYS A 60 10.19 -18.88 11.29
C LYS A 60 8.72 -19.23 11.14
N GLN A 61 7.87 -18.66 11.98
CA GLN A 61 6.42 -18.81 11.93
C GLN A 61 5.77 -17.46 11.58
N PRO A 62 5.18 -17.31 10.39
CA PRO A 62 4.47 -16.09 10.03
C PRO A 62 3.22 -15.93 10.91
N ASN A 63 2.89 -14.69 11.24
CA ASN A 63 1.65 -14.35 11.92
C ASN A 63 0.47 -14.58 10.97
N ILE A 64 -0.43 -15.47 11.37
CA ILE A 64 -1.55 -15.92 10.54
C ILE A 64 -2.52 -14.77 10.25
N ALA A 65 -2.75 -13.88 11.22
CA ALA A 65 -3.65 -12.74 11.04
C ALA A 65 -3.15 -11.78 9.95
N ILE A 66 -1.82 -11.55 9.90
CA ILE A 66 -1.22 -10.74 8.84
C ILE A 66 -1.31 -11.47 7.50
N LEU A 67 -1.07 -12.79 7.48
CA LEU A 67 -1.16 -13.57 6.26
C LEU A 67 -2.58 -13.56 5.68
N GLN A 68 -3.60 -13.67 6.52
CA GLN A 68 -5.01 -13.56 6.12
C GLN A 68 -5.36 -12.15 5.63
N ALA A 69 -4.94 -11.12 6.35
CA ALA A 69 -5.16 -9.74 5.94
C ALA A 69 -4.49 -9.45 4.58
N ALA A 70 -3.25 -9.89 4.40
CA ALA A 70 -2.50 -9.71 3.16
C ALA A 70 -3.09 -10.47 1.96
N MET A 71 -3.79 -11.58 2.19
CA MET A 71 -4.41 -12.43 1.17
C MET A 71 -5.92 -12.20 1.02
N SER A 72 -6.49 -11.24 1.76
CA SER A 72 -7.89 -10.88 1.61
C SER A 72 -8.15 -10.31 0.21
N SER A 73 -9.35 -10.52 -0.34
CA SER A 73 -9.71 -10.20 -1.73
C SER A 73 -9.51 -8.74 -2.16
N GLY A 74 -9.34 -7.80 -1.22
CA GLY A 74 -8.99 -6.41 -1.50
C GLY A 74 -7.49 -6.13 -1.68
N HIS A 75 -6.61 -7.08 -1.35
CA HIS A 75 -5.17 -6.90 -1.35
C HIS A 75 -4.51 -7.77 -2.43
N HIS A 76 -4.14 -7.14 -3.54
CA HIS A 76 -3.43 -7.80 -4.64
C HIS A 76 -1.92 -7.86 -4.38
N ILE A 77 -1.49 -8.40 -3.23
CA ILE A 77 -0.05 -8.53 -2.93
C ILE A 77 0.46 -9.84 -3.53
N PRO A 78 1.35 -9.80 -4.54
CA PRO A 78 1.89 -11.03 -5.10
C PRO A 78 2.69 -11.79 -4.03
N LEU A 79 2.58 -13.12 -4.02
CA LEU A 79 3.24 -13.98 -3.02
C LEU A 79 4.76 -13.73 -2.96
N SER A 80 5.39 -13.42 -4.09
CA SER A 80 6.80 -13.07 -4.14
C SER A 80 7.11 -11.83 -3.31
N LYS A 81 6.31 -10.77 -3.43
CA LYS A 81 6.50 -9.55 -2.64
C LYS A 81 6.24 -9.79 -1.16
N LEU A 82 5.21 -10.58 -0.83
CA LEU A 82 4.91 -10.94 0.55
C LEU A 82 6.04 -11.78 1.17
N SER A 83 6.59 -12.75 0.44
CA SER A 83 7.68 -13.60 0.92
C SER A 83 8.93 -12.78 1.23
N HIS A 84 9.28 -11.82 0.37
CA HIS A 84 10.38 -10.90 0.60
C HIS A 84 10.14 -10.00 1.82
N ALA A 85 8.92 -9.46 1.97
CA ALA A 85 8.55 -8.62 3.12
C ALA A 85 8.62 -9.38 4.46
N LEU A 86 8.21 -10.66 4.47
CA LEU A 86 8.27 -11.51 5.66
C LEU A 86 9.68 -12.12 5.89
N GLY A 87 10.57 -12.05 4.89
CA GLY A 87 11.88 -12.72 4.94
C GLY A 87 11.76 -14.25 5.05
N ILE A 88 10.75 -14.82 4.41
CA ILE A 88 10.46 -16.26 4.36
C ILE A 88 10.51 -16.72 2.89
N HIS A 89 10.95 -17.95 2.64
CA HIS A 89 10.95 -18.51 1.29
C HIS A 89 9.52 -18.75 0.78
N GLN A 90 9.27 -18.59 -0.52
CA GLN A 90 7.93 -18.75 -1.12
C GLN A 90 7.31 -20.12 -0.85
N HIS A 91 8.08 -21.21 -0.97
CA HIS A 91 7.57 -22.56 -0.64
C HIS A 91 7.14 -22.69 0.83
N THR A 92 7.87 -22.07 1.76
CA THR A 92 7.48 -22.05 3.17
C THR A 92 6.19 -21.26 3.37
N LEU A 93 6.04 -20.13 2.68
CA LEU A 93 4.81 -19.34 2.68
C LEU A 93 3.63 -20.15 2.15
N HIS A 94 3.79 -20.84 1.01
CA HIS A 94 2.78 -21.75 0.45
C HIS A 94 2.40 -22.87 1.42
N TYR A 95 3.38 -23.50 2.06
CA TYR A 95 3.11 -24.51 3.09
C TYR A 95 2.21 -23.97 4.20
N TYR A 96 2.49 -22.76 4.69
CA TYR A 96 1.65 -22.13 5.71
C TYR A 96 0.27 -21.74 5.21
N MET A 97 0.17 -21.21 3.99
CA MET A 97 -1.12 -20.90 3.36
C MET A 97 -1.99 -22.15 3.25
N GLN A 98 -1.43 -23.27 2.76
CA GLN A 98 -2.12 -24.55 2.70
C GLN A 98 -2.49 -25.08 4.09
N LYS A 99 -1.55 -25.02 5.04
CA LYS A 99 -1.77 -25.48 6.42
C LYS A 99 -2.91 -24.74 7.12
N PHE A 100 -3.08 -23.46 6.83
CA PHE A 100 -4.12 -22.62 7.44
C PHE A 100 -5.34 -22.40 6.55
N GLY A 101 -5.43 -23.07 5.40
CA GLY A 101 -6.56 -22.94 4.48
C GLY A 101 -6.73 -21.54 3.89
N ILE A 102 -5.63 -20.77 3.78
CA ILE A 102 -5.64 -19.45 3.17
C ILE A 102 -5.50 -19.66 1.67
N ASP A 103 -6.63 -19.59 0.97
CA ASP A 103 -6.65 -19.74 -0.48
C ASP A 103 -6.31 -18.40 -1.16
N TYR A 104 -5.51 -18.50 -2.21
CA TYR A 104 -5.21 -17.40 -3.12
C TYR A 104 -5.99 -17.67 -4.40
N GLN A 105 -7.30 -17.40 -4.37
CA GLN A 105 -8.12 -17.50 -5.57
C GLN A 105 -8.11 -16.16 -6.28
N HIS A 106 -7.77 -16.20 -7.56
CA HIS A 106 -8.13 -15.12 -8.46
C HIS A 106 -9.65 -15.08 -8.59
N THR A 107 -10.23 -13.88 -8.60
CA THR A 107 -11.64 -13.73 -8.96
C THR A 107 -11.86 -14.36 -10.33
N PRO A 108 -12.83 -15.30 -10.47
CA PRO A 108 -13.12 -15.91 -11.75
C PRO A 108 -13.76 -14.85 -12.65
N ILE A 109 -12.94 -14.14 -13.41
CA ILE A 109 -13.40 -13.15 -14.39
C ILE A 109 -13.65 -13.86 -15.71
N SER A 110 -14.87 -13.73 -16.23
CA SER A 110 -15.22 -14.25 -17.56
C SER A 110 -14.57 -13.43 -18.67
N ASN A 111 -14.38 -14.03 -19.85
CA ASN A 111 -13.83 -13.30 -21.01
C ASN A 111 -14.67 -12.07 -21.37
N SER A 112 -16.01 -12.17 -21.27
CA SER A 112 -16.91 -11.04 -21.51
C SER A 112 -16.76 -9.91 -20.50
N GLU A 113 -16.53 -10.24 -19.23
CA GLU A 113 -16.26 -9.23 -18.18
C GLU A 113 -14.89 -8.59 -18.40
N LEU A 114 -13.88 -9.37 -18.79
CA LEU A 114 -12.57 -8.86 -19.13
C LEU A 114 -12.63 -7.88 -20.30
N ASP A 115 -13.37 -8.23 -21.37
CA ASP A 115 -13.59 -7.35 -22.52
C ASP A 115 -14.32 -6.06 -22.11
N THR A 116 -15.31 -6.18 -21.23
CA THR A 116 -16.04 -5.02 -20.69
C THR A 116 -15.10 -4.10 -19.91
N LEU A 117 -14.23 -4.65 -19.06
CA LEU A 117 -13.21 -3.86 -18.34
C LEU A 117 -12.22 -3.19 -19.29
N ILE A 118 -11.78 -3.90 -20.34
CA ILE A 118 -10.88 -3.33 -21.35
C ILE A 118 -11.57 -2.18 -22.11
N GLN A 119 -12.83 -2.34 -22.47
CA GLN A 119 -13.61 -1.29 -23.14
C GLN A 119 -13.79 -0.06 -22.23
N GLN A 120 -14.16 -0.25 -20.97
CA GLN A 120 -14.28 0.83 -19.97
C GLN A 120 -12.94 1.55 -19.75
N PHE A 121 -11.85 0.80 -19.68
CA PHE A 121 -10.51 1.35 -19.54
C PHE A 121 -10.11 2.19 -20.77
N ARG A 122 -10.36 1.70 -21.99
CA ARG A 122 -10.09 2.44 -23.23
C ARG A 122 -10.93 3.70 -23.37
N ALA A 123 -12.20 3.66 -22.96
CA ALA A 123 -13.08 4.82 -22.97
C ALA A 123 -12.61 5.91 -21.99
N SER A 124 -12.11 5.53 -20.81
CA SER A 124 -11.55 6.47 -19.82
C SER A 124 -10.15 6.97 -20.18
N HIS A 125 -9.37 6.20 -20.94
CA HIS A 125 -7.98 6.51 -21.31
C HIS A 125 -7.79 6.43 -22.84
N PRO A 126 -8.34 7.37 -23.64
CA PRO A 126 -8.31 7.29 -25.11
C PRO A 126 -6.90 7.33 -25.70
N GLN A 127 -5.90 7.82 -24.95
CA GLN A 127 -4.49 7.89 -25.40
C GLN A 127 -3.65 6.68 -24.98
N SER A 128 -4.15 5.76 -24.13
CA SER A 128 -3.34 4.64 -23.63
C SER A 128 -3.10 3.53 -24.66
N GLY A 129 -3.78 3.57 -25.82
CA GLY A 129 -3.72 2.56 -26.87
C GLY A 129 -2.71 2.81 -28.00
N LEU A 130 -2.00 3.95 -28.00
CA LEU A 130 -1.14 4.36 -29.13
C LEU A 130 0.33 3.90 -29.03
N LEU A 131 0.70 3.17 -27.97
CA LEU A 131 2.02 2.52 -27.86
C LEU A 131 1.95 1.02 -28.21
N SER A 132 1.06 0.64 -29.13
CA SER A 132 1.10 -0.68 -29.75
C SER A 132 2.33 -0.76 -30.65
N CYS A 133 3.43 -1.30 -30.12
CA CYS A 133 4.63 -1.63 -30.88
C CYS A 133 4.24 -2.37 -32.17
N PRO A 134 4.51 -1.83 -33.37
CA PRO A 134 4.10 -2.46 -34.63
C PRO A 134 4.77 -3.81 -34.92
N ASN A 135 5.74 -4.23 -34.10
CA ASN A 135 6.57 -5.43 -34.32
C ASN A 135 6.45 -6.52 -33.25
N ALA A 136 5.55 -6.42 -32.27
CA ALA A 136 5.40 -7.44 -31.23
C ALA A 136 4.57 -8.68 -31.67
N LEU A 137 4.30 -8.84 -32.97
CA LEU A 137 3.58 -9.97 -33.56
C LEU A 137 4.48 -11.18 -33.87
N TRP A 138 5.74 -11.17 -33.44
CA TRP A 138 6.67 -12.28 -33.61
C TRP A 138 6.97 -12.90 -32.25
N HIS A 139 6.85 -14.22 -32.15
CA HIS A 139 7.13 -15.11 -30.99
C HIS A 139 5.95 -15.65 -30.18
N MET A 140 4.89 -16.13 -30.84
CA MET A 140 4.03 -17.18 -30.26
C MET A 140 4.20 -18.57 -30.90
N ASP A 141 4.82 -18.68 -32.09
CA ASP A 141 5.17 -19.98 -32.66
C ASP A 141 6.65 -20.32 -32.38
N GLY A 142 6.85 -21.22 -31.41
CA GLY A 142 8.14 -21.77 -31.00
C GLY A 142 8.80 -22.64 -32.07
N HIS A 143 9.16 -22.08 -33.22
CA HIS A 143 10.00 -22.74 -34.21
C HIS A 143 11.47 -22.42 -33.94
N HIS A 144 12.14 -23.29 -33.16
CA HIS A 144 13.59 -23.31 -33.08
C HIS A 144 14.17 -23.76 -34.42
N LYS A 145 14.80 -22.84 -35.18
CA LYS A 145 15.70 -23.25 -36.27
C LYS A 145 17.04 -23.63 -35.66
N LEU A 146 17.35 -24.93 -35.71
CA LEU A 146 18.71 -25.42 -35.67
C LEU A 146 19.46 -24.79 -36.86
N VAL A 147 20.50 -24.03 -36.57
CA VAL A 147 21.54 -23.70 -37.56
C VAL A 147 22.69 -24.67 -37.30
N HIS A 148 22.96 -25.51 -38.30
CA HIS A 148 24.15 -26.35 -38.41
C HIS A 148 25.39 -25.50 -38.68
#